data_AF-A0A4Y4F1E0-F1
#
_entry.id   AF-A0A4Y4F1E0-F1
#
_cell.length_a   1.000
_cell.length_b   1.000
_cell.length_c   1.000
_cell.angle_alpha   90.00
_cell.angle_beta   90.00
_cell.angle_gamma   90.00
#
_symmetry.space_group_name_H-M   'P 1'
#
loop_
_entity.id
_entity.type
_entity.pdbx_description
1 polymer ?
#
loop_
_entity_poly.entity_id
_entity_poly.type
_entity_poly.pdbx_seq_one_letter_code
_entity_poly.pdbx_strand_id
1 'polypeptide(L)'
;MFADSPQALSSLGERTYHHRAGGTPPETHVRRLRQTSRVRPASATLKDYSFKQPAYAQLHDKQGEGLGQHAQRDSYEHFDYPGRFKADPSGKAFTRHRLEWLRRDATTAEAESNLAELAPGRRFTLGGDDLPAPGDWQVVSVAHHGTQPQALEEDAAQADGQTTLNNRLSLAPADITWQAEPEPRPRIDGPQVAFVVGPEGEEIYCDEHGRVKVQFPWDRYAKPDETASAWIRVSQGWAGGGYGFQAIPRIGHEVIVSFLEGDPDQPIITGRTHHAVNVPPYELPAHKTRTVLRTQTHQGEGFNELRFEDKADQQQIWLHAQKDLELLTRNDRTEEVGRDSDLKIKRDRISELDRDDHLTVHGERRTQVDGDDHHIVGQTHHENIGRAQLVKAGSEVHHKAGMKVVIEAGAEVTLKAGGSFVKLDPSGVTLSGPSVKINSGGSPGSGTGQSAKTPILPGEAEEESHTVITPVKRRAQLTSLLKQPASCEICDSDGGEGAQ
;
A
#
# COMPACT_ATOMS: atom_id res chain seq x y z
N MET A 1 6.26 17.57 40.12
CA MET A 1 5.25 16.53 40.38
C MET A 1 4.49 16.34 39.07
N PHE A 2 4.42 15.12 38.54
CA PHE A 2 3.51 14.80 37.45
C PHE A 2 2.20 14.31 38.06
N ALA A 3 1.07 14.86 37.64
CA ALA A 3 -0.25 14.50 38.14
C ALA A 3 -1.26 14.54 36.99
N ASP A 4 -2.10 13.52 36.92
CA ASP A 4 -3.17 13.33 35.94
C ASP A 4 -4.56 13.23 36.59
N SER A 5 -4.61 13.34 37.92
CA SER A 5 -5.81 13.30 38.74
C SER A 5 -5.71 14.31 39.88
N PRO A 6 -6.80 15.02 40.22
CA PRO A 6 -6.80 15.98 41.32
C PRO A 6 -6.60 15.31 42.69
N GLN A 7 -6.80 13.99 42.80
CA GLN A 7 -6.55 13.24 44.04
C GLN A 7 -5.06 13.15 44.39
N ALA A 8 -4.17 13.29 43.40
CA ALA A 8 -2.73 13.35 43.61
C ALA A 8 -2.26 14.70 44.17
N LEU A 9 -3.13 15.72 44.17
CA LEU A 9 -2.81 17.05 44.67
C LEU A 9 -2.78 17.08 46.20
N SER A 10 -1.79 17.80 46.74
CA SER A 10 -1.63 17.93 48.19
C SER A 10 -2.79 18.73 48.78
N SER A 11 -3.50 18.13 49.74
CA SER A 11 -4.57 18.81 50.47
C SER A 11 -4.02 19.69 51.58
N LEU A 12 -4.52 20.91 51.66
CA LEU A 12 -4.24 21.85 52.73
C LEU A 12 -5.31 21.81 53.85
N GLY A 13 -6.41 21.07 53.65
CA GLY A 13 -7.55 21.05 54.57
C GLY A 13 -8.49 22.24 54.38
N GLU A 14 -9.20 22.61 55.44
CA GLU A 14 -10.21 23.67 55.40
C GLU A 14 -9.59 25.07 55.52
N ARG A 15 -10.08 26.03 54.73
CA ARG A 15 -9.74 27.45 54.81
C ARG A 15 -11.01 28.27 54.91
N THR A 16 -10.97 29.32 55.73
CA THR A 16 -12.13 30.15 56.01
C THR A 16 -12.29 31.27 54.97
N TYR A 17 -13.52 31.50 54.55
CA TYR A 17 -13.94 32.68 53.80
C TYR A 17 -14.54 33.72 54.74
N HIS A 18 -14.15 34.98 54.55
CA HIS A 18 -14.68 36.08 55.34
C HIS A 18 -14.68 37.37 54.51
N HIS A 19 -15.87 37.90 54.21
CA HIS A 19 -16.03 39.00 53.24
C HIS A 19 -16.11 40.40 53.87
N ARG A 20 -16.17 40.48 55.21
CA ARG A 20 -16.42 41.76 55.91
C ARG A 20 -15.24 42.71 55.73
N ALA A 21 -15.53 43.93 55.29
CA ALA A 21 -14.54 44.97 55.04
C ALA A 21 -14.09 45.74 56.30
N GLY A 22 -14.60 45.40 57.49
CA GLY A 22 -14.32 46.11 58.75
C GLY A 22 -13.93 45.17 59.89
N GLY A 23 -12.93 45.59 60.68
CA GLY A 23 -12.32 44.83 61.78
C GLY A 23 -10.99 44.16 61.36
N THR A 24 -10.13 43.87 62.33
CA THR A 24 -8.93 43.05 62.12
C THR A 24 -9.32 41.58 62.25
N PRO A 25 -9.35 40.80 61.16
CA PRO A 25 -9.65 39.38 61.25
C PRO A 25 -8.54 38.67 62.05
N PRO A 26 -8.90 37.74 62.94
CA PRO A 26 -7.94 37.06 63.82
C PRO A 26 -7.02 36.09 63.07
N GLU A 27 -7.43 35.61 61.89
CA GLU A 27 -6.71 34.61 61.10
C GLU A 27 -6.65 34.98 59.61
N THR A 28 -5.70 34.38 58.90
CA THR A 28 -5.60 34.47 57.43
C THR A 28 -6.78 33.76 56.77
N HIS A 29 -7.39 34.38 55.77
CA HIS A 29 -8.64 33.94 55.16
C HIS A 29 -8.71 34.32 53.68
N VAL A 30 -9.71 33.77 52.98
CA VAL A 30 -10.11 34.24 51.65
C VAL A 30 -11.13 35.37 51.83
N ARG A 31 -10.83 36.55 51.28
CA ARG A 31 -11.65 37.77 51.47
C ARG A 31 -12.61 38.08 50.35
N ARG A 32 -12.38 37.53 49.16
CA ARG A 32 -13.22 37.72 47.99
C ARG A 32 -13.24 36.43 47.18
N LEU A 33 -14.41 36.03 46.73
CA LEU A 33 -14.62 34.89 45.83
C LEU A 33 -15.56 35.31 44.71
N ARG A 34 -15.19 35.02 43.46
CA ARG A 34 -16.05 35.21 42.28
C ARG A 34 -16.05 33.92 41.47
N GLN A 35 -17.15 33.18 41.54
CA GLN A 35 -17.36 32.02 40.68
C GLN A 35 -17.88 32.46 39.31
N THR A 36 -17.38 31.81 38.26
CA THR A 36 -17.82 32.02 36.87
C THR A 36 -18.07 30.67 36.21
N SER A 37 -19.24 30.53 35.59
CA SER A 37 -19.57 29.39 34.74
C SER A 37 -19.66 29.83 33.28
N ARG A 38 -19.12 29.02 32.36
CA ARG A 38 -19.03 29.31 30.92
C ARG A 38 -19.58 28.13 30.12
N VAL A 39 -20.23 28.43 28.99
CA VAL A 39 -20.63 27.40 28.03
C VAL A 39 -19.38 26.83 27.37
N ARG A 40 -19.24 25.50 27.44
CA ARG A 40 -18.18 24.70 26.82
C ARG A 40 -18.79 23.49 26.11
N PRO A 41 -18.07 22.80 25.21
CA PRO A 41 -18.58 21.56 24.62
C PRO A 41 -19.12 20.60 25.68
N ALA A 42 -20.27 20.00 25.39
CA ALA A 42 -20.94 19.00 26.22
C ALA A 42 -20.34 17.62 26.02
N SER A 43 -19.90 17.33 24.79
CA SER A 43 -19.24 16.08 24.42
C SER A 43 -18.03 16.34 23.51
N ALA A 44 -17.13 15.37 23.46
CA ALA A 44 -16.07 15.32 22.48
C ALA A 44 -16.13 13.97 21.75
N THR A 45 -16.04 14.02 20.42
CA THR A 45 -15.99 12.86 19.55
C THR A 45 -14.73 12.93 18.70
N LEU A 46 -13.82 11.97 18.87
CA LEU A 46 -12.59 11.89 18.07
C LEU A 46 -12.65 10.71 17.12
N LYS A 47 -12.14 10.91 15.90
CA LYS A 47 -12.04 9.86 14.88
C LYS A 47 -10.61 9.68 14.41
N ASP A 48 -10.25 8.46 14.05
CA ASP A 48 -9.00 8.16 13.34
C ASP A 48 -9.22 7.06 12.28
N TYR A 49 -8.16 6.65 11.61
CA TYR A 49 -8.14 5.59 10.63
C TYR A 49 -6.94 4.67 10.84
N SER A 50 -7.19 3.35 10.76
CA SER A 50 -6.14 2.33 10.77
C SER A 50 -6.25 1.47 9.52
N PHE A 51 -5.18 1.45 8.72
CA PHE A 51 -5.14 0.60 7.51
C PHE A 51 -5.12 -0.90 7.83
N LYS A 52 -4.74 -1.29 9.07
CA LYS A 52 -4.80 -2.67 9.55
C LYS A 52 -6.22 -3.13 9.85
N GLN A 53 -7.12 -2.19 10.15
CA GLN A 53 -8.52 -2.44 10.45
C GLN A 53 -9.40 -1.43 9.71
N PRO A 54 -9.39 -1.41 8.37
CA PRO A 54 -9.98 -0.32 7.57
C PRO A 54 -11.50 -0.25 7.66
N ALA A 55 -12.16 -1.35 8.06
CA ALA A 55 -13.60 -1.39 8.27
C ALA A 55 -14.01 -0.87 9.67
N TYR A 56 -13.09 -0.76 10.62
CA TYR A 56 -13.39 -0.28 11.96
C TYR A 56 -13.34 1.25 11.99
N ALA A 57 -14.41 1.89 12.45
CA ALA A 57 -14.58 3.33 12.34
C ALA A 57 -13.60 4.15 13.20
N GLN A 58 -12.96 3.52 14.21
CA GLN A 58 -12.05 4.17 15.17
C GLN A 58 -12.64 5.50 15.68
N LEU A 59 -13.88 5.44 16.14
CA LEU A 59 -14.67 6.59 16.58
C LEU A 59 -14.97 6.43 18.08
N HIS A 60 -14.64 7.45 18.86
CA HIS A 60 -14.87 7.44 20.30
C HIS A 60 -15.53 8.74 20.73
N ASP A 61 -16.53 8.62 21.59
CA ASP A 61 -17.23 9.72 22.22
C ASP A 61 -16.96 9.76 23.74
N LYS A 62 -17.10 10.95 24.32
CA LYS A 62 -17.18 11.13 25.77
C LYS A 62 -18.16 12.28 26.06
N GLN A 63 -19.14 12.00 26.91
CA GLN A 63 -20.03 13.01 27.48
C GLN A 63 -19.40 13.64 28.73
N GLY A 64 -19.62 14.94 28.90
CA GLY A 64 -19.20 15.70 30.07
C GLY A 64 -20.12 15.43 31.26
N GLU A 65 -19.56 15.50 32.45
CA GLU A 65 -20.30 15.34 33.70
C GLU A 65 -20.81 16.71 34.20
N GLY A 66 -21.84 16.71 35.04
CA GLY A 66 -22.36 17.93 35.69
C GLY A 66 -23.06 18.94 34.77
N LEU A 67 -23.42 18.56 33.53
CA LEU A 67 -24.05 19.48 32.55
C LEU A 67 -25.34 20.14 33.06
N GLY A 68 -26.17 19.39 33.78
CA GLY A 68 -27.43 19.87 34.34
C GLY A 68 -27.28 20.92 35.43
N GLN A 69 -26.14 20.95 36.15
CA GLN A 69 -25.90 21.89 37.25
C GLN A 69 -25.81 23.36 36.77
N HIS A 70 -25.58 23.57 35.48
CA HIS A 70 -25.47 24.88 34.86
C HIS A 70 -26.46 25.10 33.71
N ALA A 71 -27.55 24.30 33.67
CA ALA A 71 -28.54 24.31 32.60
C ALA A 71 -27.92 24.20 31.18
N GLN A 72 -26.80 23.48 31.06
CA GLN A 72 -26.12 23.30 29.79
C GLN A 72 -26.80 22.19 28.98
N ARG A 73 -27.06 22.44 27.69
CA ARG A 73 -27.52 21.40 26.76
C ARG A 73 -26.42 20.35 26.55
N ASP A 74 -26.83 19.10 26.41
CA ASP A 74 -26.01 17.93 26.14
C ASP A 74 -25.57 17.79 24.67
N SER A 75 -26.22 18.51 23.77
CA SER A 75 -26.05 18.39 22.31
C SER A 75 -24.89 19.20 21.71
N TYR A 76 -24.16 19.99 22.50
CA TYR A 76 -23.06 20.79 21.97
C TYR A 76 -21.77 19.97 21.82
N GLU A 77 -21.62 19.30 20.69
CA GLU A 77 -20.50 18.39 20.40
C GLU A 77 -19.26 19.12 19.86
N HIS A 78 -18.08 18.65 20.28
CA HIS A 78 -16.80 18.92 19.61
C HIS A 78 -16.34 17.68 18.83
N PHE A 79 -16.15 17.81 17.52
CA PHE A 79 -15.60 16.76 16.66
C PHE A 79 -14.22 17.13 16.12
N ASP A 80 -13.28 16.18 16.10
CA ASP A 80 -11.93 16.36 15.54
C ASP A 80 -11.38 15.09 14.88
N TYR A 81 -10.58 15.27 13.83
CA TYR A 81 -9.88 14.23 13.07
C TYR A 81 -8.55 14.81 12.51
N PRO A 82 -7.42 14.08 12.60
CA PRO A 82 -7.24 12.76 13.19
C PRO A 82 -7.02 12.79 14.71
N GLY A 83 -7.51 11.76 15.40
CA GLY A 83 -7.40 11.60 16.86
C GLY A 83 -6.05 11.10 17.39
N ARG A 84 -5.14 10.63 16.53
CA ARG A 84 -3.81 10.04 16.84
C ARG A 84 -3.85 8.73 17.64
N PHE A 85 -4.86 7.90 17.44
CA PHE A 85 -4.98 6.59 18.08
C PHE A 85 -5.29 5.49 17.06
N LYS A 86 -4.86 4.26 17.37
CA LYS A 86 -5.11 3.08 16.52
C LYS A 86 -5.80 1.93 17.28
N ALA A 87 -6.15 2.15 18.54
CA ALA A 87 -6.82 1.19 19.41
C ALA A 87 -7.75 1.89 20.43
N ASP A 88 -8.78 1.16 20.87
CA ASP A 88 -9.81 1.68 21.77
C ASP A 88 -9.27 2.26 23.10
N PRO A 89 -8.31 1.62 23.80
CA PRO A 89 -7.83 2.16 25.09
C PRO A 89 -7.22 3.56 24.93
N SER A 90 -6.40 3.76 23.90
CA SER A 90 -5.84 5.08 23.57
C SER A 90 -6.91 6.06 23.09
N GLY A 91 -7.85 5.62 22.25
CA GLY A 91 -8.89 6.49 21.71
C GLY A 91 -9.86 7.01 22.78
N LYS A 92 -10.29 6.13 23.69
CA LYS A 92 -11.10 6.52 24.86
C LYS A 92 -10.35 7.49 25.78
N ALA A 93 -9.07 7.23 26.04
CA ALA A 93 -8.26 8.11 26.88
C ALA A 93 -8.07 9.50 26.24
N PHE A 94 -7.72 9.57 24.96
CA PHE A 94 -7.48 10.84 24.26
C PHE A 94 -8.77 11.66 24.12
N THR A 95 -9.90 11.01 23.85
CA THR A 95 -11.21 11.67 23.78
C THR A 95 -11.61 12.25 25.13
N ARG A 96 -11.38 11.51 26.22
CA ARG A 96 -11.59 12.00 27.58
C ARG A 96 -10.71 13.21 27.90
N HIS A 97 -9.40 13.13 27.65
CA HIS A 97 -8.49 14.24 27.92
C HIS A 97 -8.80 15.48 27.08
N ARG A 98 -9.25 15.30 25.82
CA ARG A 98 -9.72 16.40 24.99
C ARG A 98 -10.92 17.11 25.62
N LEU A 99 -11.90 16.35 26.11
CA LEU A 99 -13.07 16.93 26.77
C LEU A 99 -12.71 17.62 28.08
N GLU A 100 -11.88 17.00 28.92
CA GLU A 100 -11.37 17.59 30.17
C GLU A 100 -10.69 18.94 29.89
N TRP A 101 -9.88 19.03 28.83
CA TRP A 101 -9.27 20.28 28.39
C TRP A 101 -10.29 21.31 27.89
N LEU A 102 -11.22 20.91 27.01
CA LEU A 102 -12.27 21.80 26.51
C LEU A 102 -13.17 22.35 27.63
N ARG A 103 -13.32 21.61 28.73
CA ARG A 103 -14.17 21.96 29.87
C ARG A 103 -13.39 22.46 31.09
N ARG A 104 -12.06 22.61 31.01
CA ARG A 104 -11.18 23.00 32.12
C ARG A 104 -11.57 24.32 32.80
N ASP A 105 -12.22 25.21 32.06
CA ASP A 105 -12.65 26.54 32.51
C ASP A 105 -14.17 26.73 32.43
N ALA A 106 -14.91 25.61 32.31
CA ALA A 106 -16.38 25.60 32.36
C ALA A 106 -16.90 26.14 33.68
N THR A 107 -16.22 25.81 34.79
CA THR A 107 -16.46 26.40 36.12
C THR A 107 -15.11 26.75 36.75
N THR A 108 -14.95 28.02 37.10
CA THR A 108 -13.73 28.56 37.73
C THR A 108 -14.10 29.53 38.83
N ALA A 109 -13.23 29.74 39.81
CA ALA A 109 -13.37 30.84 40.76
C ALA A 109 -12.13 31.72 40.83
N GLU A 110 -12.31 33.03 40.87
CA GLU A 110 -11.26 33.99 41.21
C GLU A 110 -11.35 34.29 42.71
N ALA A 111 -10.24 34.18 43.42
CA ALA A 111 -10.20 34.47 44.86
C ALA A 111 -9.09 35.45 45.23
N GLU A 112 -9.33 36.27 46.25
CA GLU A 112 -8.31 37.10 46.90
C GLU A 112 -8.13 36.64 48.35
N SER A 113 -6.90 36.45 48.79
CA SER A 113 -6.58 35.97 50.15
C SER A 113 -5.27 36.55 50.69
N ASN A 114 -4.94 36.24 51.94
CA ASN A 114 -3.63 36.47 52.55
C ASN A 114 -2.94 35.15 52.98
N LEU A 115 -3.38 34.02 52.44
CA LEU A 115 -2.88 32.67 52.75
C LEU A 115 -1.61 32.36 51.94
N ALA A 116 -0.44 32.40 52.59
CA ALA A 116 0.87 32.23 51.95
C ALA A 116 1.10 30.82 51.35
N GLU A 117 0.44 29.81 51.89
CA GLU A 117 0.61 28.40 51.52
C GLU A 117 -0.17 27.97 50.26
N LEU A 118 -1.05 28.83 49.74
CA LEU A 118 -1.79 28.56 48.51
C LEU A 118 -0.87 28.69 47.30
N ALA A 119 -0.64 27.57 46.62
CA ALA A 119 0.20 27.48 45.44
C ALA A 119 -0.41 26.49 44.42
N PRO A 120 -0.07 26.59 43.13
CA PRO A 120 -0.54 25.66 42.12
C PRO A 120 -0.26 24.21 42.51
N GLY A 121 -1.22 23.32 42.27
CA GLY A 121 -1.12 21.91 42.65
C GLY A 121 -1.48 21.61 44.13
N ARG A 122 -2.04 22.60 44.83
CA ARG A 122 -2.68 22.43 46.14
C ARG A 122 -4.20 22.35 45.98
N ARG A 123 -4.84 21.54 46.81
CA ARG A 123 -6.30 21.52 46.99
C ARG A 123 -6.67 21.90 48.41
N PHE A 124 -7.84 22.50 48.60
CA PHE A 124 -8.35 22.91 49.91
C PHE A 124 -9.87 22.98 49.88
N THR A 125 -10.48 22.85 51.04
CA THR A 125 -11.92 23.05 51.23
C THR A 125 -12.13 24.48 51.67
N LEU A 126 -12.93 25.25 50.94
CA LEU A 126 -13.30 26.62 51.33
C LEU A 126 -14.62 26.58 52.09
N GLY A 127 -14.58 26.95 53.37
CA GLY A 127 -15.71 26.96 54.30
C GLY A 127 -15.87 28.30 55.01
N GLY A 128 -16.82 28.37 55.95
CA GLY A 128 -17.11 29.56 56.75
C GLY A 128 -18.56 30.02 56.64
N ASP A 129 -19.04 30.65 57.71
CA ASP A 129 -20.46 31.03 57.88
C ASP A 129 -20.97 32.03 56.82
N ASP A 130 -20.05 32.78 56.21
CA ASP A 130 -20.33 33.79 55.18
C ASP A 130 -20.48 33.20 53.76
N LEU A 131 -20.25 31.89 53.57
CA LEU A 131 -20.41 31.21 52.28
C LEU A 131 -21.80 30.58 52.12
N PRO A 132 -22.45 30.72 50.95
CA PRO A 132 -23.72 30.03 50.68
C PRO A 132 -23.62 28.51 50.74
N ALA A 133 -22.47 27.95 50.35
CA ALA A 133 -22.15 26.53 50.47
C ALA A 133 -20.62 26.35 50.54
N PRO A 134 -20.12 25.38 51.33
CA PRO A 134 -18.72 24.98 51.28
C PRO A 134 -18.39 24.39 49.90
N GLY A 135 -17.15 24.55 49.45
CA GLY A 135 -16.71 23.96 48.18
C GLY A 135 -15.25 23.54 48.19
N ASP A 136 -14.96 22.43 47.53
CA ASP A 136 -13.59 21.95 47.35
C ASP A 136 -12.97 22.55 46.10
N TRP A 137 -11.79 23.16 46.26
CA TRP A 137 -11.09 23.88 45.20
C TRP A 137 -9.65 23.40 45.05
N GLN A 138 -9.17 23.38 43.80
CA GLN A 138 -7.75 23.25 43.47
C GLN A 138 -7.22 24.60 42.98
N VAL A 139 -6.00 24.95 43.38
CA VAL A 139 -5.31 26.15 42.92
C VAL A 139 -4.68 25.89 41.55
N VAL A 140 -5.14 26.60 40.53
CA VAL A 140 -4.60 26.55 39.15
C VAL A 140 -3.45 27.54 39.00
N SER A 141 -3.64 28.77 39.47
CA SER A 141 -2.62 29.82 39.45
C SER A 141 -2.71 30.71 40.68
N VAL A 142 -1.58 31.26 41.12
CA VAL A 142 -1.50 32.27 42.19
C VAL A 142 -0.57 33.40 41.77
N ALA A 143 -0.92 34.62 42.13
CA ALA A 143 -0.05 35.79 42.09
C ALA A 143 0.05 36.36 43.51
N HIS A 144 1.25 36.26 44.11
CA HIS A 144 1.54 36.82 45.43
C HIS A 144 2.02 38.26 45.32
N HIS A 145 1.54 39.13 46.19
CA HIS A 145 1.93 40.53 46.31
C HIS A 145 2.20 40.85 47.77
N GLY A 146 3.45 41.19 48.09
CA GLY A 146 3.88 41.56 49.44
C GLY A 146 4.31 43.03 49.52
N THR A 147 3.92 43.71 50.58
CA THR A 147 4.41 45.06 50.92
C THR A 147 5.05 45.03 52.31
N GLN A 148 6.24 45.61 52.46
CA GLN A 148 6.92 45.69 53.76
C GLN A 148 7.50 47.10 53.97
N PRO A 149 6.70 48.06 54.45
CA PRO A 149 7.15 49.44 54.70
C PRO A 149 8.30 49.54 55.72
N GLN A 150 8.35 48.63 56.71
CA GLN A 150 9.35 48.63 57.80
C GLN A 150 10.77 48.25 57.33
N ALA A 151 10.94 47.75 56.11
CA ALA A 151 12.26 47.43 55.56
C ALA A 151 13.10 48.69 55.22
N LEU A 152 12.50 49.88 55.26
CA LEU A 152 13.14 51.16 54.94
C LEU A 152 13.77 51.88 56.16
N GLU A 153 13.77 51.24 57.34
CA GLU A 153 14.38 51.75 58.59
C GLU A 153 14.10 53.25 58.87
N GLU A 154 15.10 54.13 58.77
CA GLU A 154 14.98 55.58 59.03
C GLU A 154 14.05 56.32 58.05
N ASP A 155 13.92 55.84 56.80
CA ASP A 155 13.03 56.42 55.78
C ASP A 155 11.58 55.94 55.92
N ALA A 156 11.29 55.00 56.83
CA ALA A 156 9.94 54.49 57.08
C ALA A 156 9.01 55.53 57.72
N ALA A 157 9.54 56.64 58.25
CA ALA A 157 8.74 57.72 58.86
C ALA A 157 7.75 58.39 57.88
N GLN A 158 7.97 58.27 56.56
CA GLN A 158 7.07 58.77 55.51
C GLN A 158 6.21 57.68 54.86
N ALA A 159 6.45 56.41 55.17
CA ALA A 159 5.72 55.27 54.60
C ALA A 159 4.64 54.80 55.57
N ASP A 160 3.41 55.29 55.39
CA ASP A 160 2.25 54.86 56.18
C ASP A 160 1.76 53.48 55.69
N GLY A 161 1.80 52.45 56.54
CA GLY A 161 1.30 51.10 56.19
C GLY A 161 1.86 49.93 57.02
N GLN A 162 1.11 48.82 57.06
CA GLN A 162 1.51 47.55 57.69
C GLN A 162 2.21 46.62 56.68
N THR A 163 3.00 45.65 57.18
CA THR A 163 3.47 44.54 56.34
C THR A 163 2.27 43.72 55.88
N THR A 164 2.06 43.56 54.57
CA THR A 164 0.95 42.78 54.03
C THR A 164 1.43 41.73 53.05
N LEU A 165 0.73 40.60 53.02
CA LEU A 165 0.80 39.61 51.95
C LEU A 165 -0.60 39.41 51.41
N ASN A 166 -0.76 39.61 50.10
CA ASN A 166 -2.02 39.49 49.38
C ASN A 166 -1.82 38.61 48.16
N ASN A 167 -2.75 37.70 47.92
CA ASN A 167 -2.65 36.72 46.85
C ASN A 167 -3.92 36.77 46.01
N ARG A 168 -3.76 36.77 44.69
CA ARG A 168 -4.87 36.57 43.74
C ARG A 168 -4.76 35.17 43.15
N LEU A 169 -5.86 34.43 43.17
CA LEU A 169 -5.91 33.02 42.84
C LEU A 169 -6.88 32.78 41.68
N SER A 170 -6.53 31.83 40.82
CA SER A 170 -7.48 31.16 39.94
C SER A 170 -7.68 29.74 40.44
N LEU A 171 -8.93 29.38 40.68
CA LEU A 171 -9.35 28.12 41.27
C LEU A 171 -10.21 27.34 40.27
N ALA A 172 -10.06 26.02 40.29
CA ALA A 172 -10.95 25.07 39.64
C ALA A 172 -11.58 24.17 40.71
N PRO A 173 -12.76 23.56 40.47
CA PRO A 173 -13.32 22.54 41.36
C PRO A 173 -12.32 21.40 41.62
N ALA A 174 -12.26 20.88 42.85
CA ALA A 174 -11.26 19.86 43.21
C ALA A 174 -11.59 18.45 42.69
N ASP A 175 -12.80 18.22 42.18
CA ASP A 175 -13.27 16.96 41.62
C ASP A 175 -12.98 16.84 40.11
N ILE A 176 -12.71 17.96 39.43
CA ILE A 176 -12.38 17.94 38.00
C ILE A 176 -10.89 17.75 37.74
N THR A 177 -10.55 16.97 36.71
CA THR A 177 -9.19 16.91 36.19
C THR A 177 -8.92 18.15 35.33
N TRP A 178 -8.12 19.08 35.85
CA TRP A 178 -7.74 20.27 35.09
C TRP A 178 -6.61 19.94 34.11
N GLN A 179 -6.79 20.29 32.84
CA GLN A 179 -5.80 20.05 31.78
C GLN A 179 -5.17 21.37 31.30
N ALA A 180 -3.84 21.40 31.28
CA ALA A 180 -3.08 22.53 30.76
C ALA A 180 -3.34 22.76 29.26
N GLU A 181 -3.02 23.94 28.77
CA GLU A 181 -3.07 24.20 27.32
C GLU A 181 -1.99 23.37 26.62
N PRO A 182 -2.34 22.56 25.61
CA PRO A 182 -1.34 21.83 24.86
C PRO A 182 -0.50 22.83 24.05
N GLU A 183 0.81 22.63 24.08
CA GLU A 183 1.72 23.35 23.19
C GLU A 183 1.41 23.06 21.71
N PRO A 184 1.73 23.99 20.80
CA PRO A 184 1.60 23.75 19.37
C PRO A 184 2.34 22.48 18.96
N ARG A 185 1.64 21.59 18.24
CA ARG A 185 2.22 20.34 17.74
C ARG A 185 3.31 20.65 16.71
N PRO A 186 4.47 19.96 16.74
CA PRO A 186 5.45 20.02 15.65
C PRO A 186 4.81 19.61 14.33
N ARG A 187 5.14 20.31 13.25
CA ARG A 187 4.63 20.02 11.91
C ARG A 187 5.76 19.99 10.90
N ILE A 188 5.63 19.12 9.92
CA ILE A 188 6.48 19.12 8.72
C ILE A 188 5.65 19.72 7.58
N ASP A 189 6.11 20.85 7.07
CA ASP A 189 5.37 21.64 6.08
C ASP A 189 5.30 20.98 4.69
N GLY A 190 6.22 20.07 4.39
CA GLY A 190 6.29 19.44 3.08
C GLY A 190 7.06 18.11 3.05
N PRO A 191 7.02 17.40 1.92
CA PRO A 191 7.70 16.12 1.79
C PRO A 191 9.21 16.27 1.96
N GLN A 192 9.84 15.21 2.47
CA GLN A 192 11.28 15.14 2.67
C GLN A 192 11.86 13.90 1.98
N VAL A 193 13.16 13.94 1.72
CA VAL A 193 13.89 12.80 1.20
C VAL A 193 14.34 11.89 2.34
N ALA A 194 14.26 10.58 2.14
CA ALA A 194 14.83 9.57 3.03
C ALA A 194 15.46 8.43 2.21
N PHE A 195 16.30 7.63 2.86
CA PHE A 195 16.94 6.47 2.23
C PHE A 195 16.37 5.18 2.81
N VAL A 196 16.05 4.22 1.96
CA VAL A 196 15.54 2.91 2.40
C VAL A 196 16.66 2.13 3.08
N VAL A 197 16.37 1.56 4.24
CA VAL A 197 17.34 0.81 5.06
C VAL A 197 16.77 -0.55 5.46
N GLY A 198 17.66 -1.46 5.84
CA GLY A 198 17.32 -2.79 6.31
C GLY A 198 18.55 -3.54 6.82
N PRO A 199 18.43 -4.83 7.12
CA PRO A 199 19.51 -5.65 7.66
C PRO A 199 20.72 -5.74 6.73
N GLU A 200 21.89 -5.98 7.31
CA GLU A 200 23.12 -6.20 6.55
C GLU A 200 23.01 -7.44 5.64
N GLY A 201 23.46 -7.32 4.39
CA GLY A 201 23.42 -8.39 3.39
C GLY A 201 22.09 -8.53 2.65
N GLU A 202 21.03 -7.83 3.07
CA GLU A 202 19.76 -7.82 2.36
C GLU A 202 19.71 -6.73 1.27
N GLU A 203 19.01 -7.03 0.18
CA GLU A 203 18.75 -6.07 -0.89
C GLU A 203 17.34 -5.47 -0.79
N ILE A 204 16.38 -6.26 -0.28
CA ILE A 204 14.96 -5.91 -0.18
C ILE A 204 14.48 -6.25 1.23
N TYR A 205 13.96 -5.27 1.96
CA TYR A 205 13.43 -5.47 3.30
C TYR A 205 12.05 -4.84 3.44
N CYS A 206 11.02 -5.68 3.39
CA CYS A 206 9.62 -5.26 3.50
C CYS A 206 8.79 -6.23 4.35
N ASP A 207 7.64 -5.76 4.84
CA ASP A 207 6.66 -6.59 5.54
C ASP A 207 5.49 -7.05 4.65
N GLU A 208 4.51 -7.73 5.25
CA GLU A 208 3.29 -8.26 4.58
C GLU A 208 2.45 -7.19 3.87
N HIS A 209 2.67 -5.91 4.15
CA HIS A 209 1.96 -4.78 3.55
C HIS A 209 2.82 -4.03 2.52
N GLY A 210 4.00 -4.55 2.18
CA GLY A 210 4.96 -3.89 1.29
C GLY A 210 5.52 -2.58 1.88
N ARG A 211 5.50 -2.44 3.21
CA ARG A 211 6.11 -1.30 3.91
C ARG A 211 7.62 -1.48 3.98
N VAL A 212 8.35 -0.38 4.00
CA VAL A 212 9.82 -0.38 4.15
C VAL A 212 10.22 0.47 5.35
N LYS A 213 11.48 0.37 5.77
CA LYS A 213 12.09 1.27 6.75
C LYS A 213 13.01 2.26 6.05
N VAL A 214 13.14 3.44 6.63
CA VAL A 214 13.95 4.51 6.05
C VAL A 214 14.80 5.18 7.11
N GLN A 215 15.87 5.82 6.68
CA GLN A 215 16.63 6.76 7.49
C GLN A 215 16.49 8.17 6.92
N PHE A 216 16.14 9.11 7.78
CA PHE A 216 16.08 10.52 7.42
C PHE A 216 17.48 11.17 7.53
N PRO A 217 17.84 12.12 6.64
CA PRO A 217 19.14 12.78 6.69
C PRO A 217 19.41 13.56 7.99
N TRP A 218 18.36 13.98 8.70
CA TRP A 218 18.47 14.69 9.97
C TRP A 218 18.53 13.77 11.18
N ASP A 219 18.37 12.46 11.01
CA ASP A 219 18.52 11.49 12.09
C ASP A 219 20.01 11.25 12.38
N ARG A 220 20.46 11.75 13.53
CA ARG A 220 21.86 11.67 13.97
C ARG A 220 22.16 10.49 14.87
N TYR A 221 21.12 9.80 15.35
CA TYR A 221 21.24 8.84 16.45
C TYR A 221 20.99 7.41 15.98
N ALA A 222 20.07 7.21 15.04
CA ALA A 222 19.83 5.89 14.49
C ALA A 222 20.97 5.45 13.57
N LYS A 223 21.28 4.15 13.65
CA LYS A 223 22.12 3.50 12.65
C LYS A 223 21.32 3.31 11.36
N PRO A 224 21.99 3.30 10.18
CA PRO A 224 21.37 3.07 8.87
C PRO A 224 20.94 1.60 8.68
N ASP A 225 20.20 1.02 9.62
CA ASP A 225 19.83 -0.40 9.66
C ASP A 225 18.32 -0.59 9.88
N GLU A 226 17.87 -1.84 10.10
CA GLU A 226 16.47 -2.16 10.32
C GLU A 226 15.86 -1.54 11.59
N THR A 227 16.64 -0.87 12.44
CA THR A 227 16.13 -0.20 13.65
C THR A 227 15.85 1.29 13.44
N ALA A 228 16.20 1.85 12.27
CA ALA A 228 16.17 3.29 12.03
C ALA A 228 14.78 3.92 12.11
N SER A 229 13.74 3.21 11.67
CA SER A 229 12.38 3.75 11.66
C SER A 229 11.30 2.70 11.94
N ALA A 230 10.09 3.20 12.15
CA ALA A 230 8.88 2.40 12.00
C ALA A 230 8.69 1.94 10.54
N TRP A 231 7.78 0.99 10.33
CA TRP A 231 7.37 0.55 8.99
C TRP A 231 6.52 1.61 8.29
N ILE A 232 6.99 2.10 7.14
CA ILE A 232 6.38 3.19 6.37
C ILE A 232 5.71 2.62 5.12
N ARG A 233 4.44 3.00 4.90
CA ARG A 233 3.69 2.58 3.70
C ARG A 233 4.23 3.25 2.45
N VAL A 234 4.23 2.51 1.35
CA VAL A 234 4.70 2.95 0.04
C VAL A 234 3.52 3.11 -0.90
N SER A 235 3.32 4.33 -1.40
CA SER A 235 2.36 4.62 -2.47
C SER A 235 2.69 3.80 -3.72
N GLN A 236 1.67 3.23 -4.35
CA GLN A 236 1.76 2.47 -5.59
C GLN A 236 1.00 3.22 -6.69
N GLY A 237 1.41 3.07 -7.95
CA GLY A 237 0.72 3.71 -9.08
C GLY A 237 -0.72 3.21 -9.28
N TRP A 238 -1.03 1.99 -8.82
CA TRP A 238 -2.38 1.43 -8.80
C TRP A 238 -2.49 0.37 -7.70
N ALA A 239 -3.42 0.49 -6.75
CA ALA A 239 -3.58 -0.47 -5.64
C ALA A 239 -5.05 -0.86 -5.45
N GLY A 240 -5.41 -2.08 -5.85
CA GLY A 240 -6.73 -2.69 -5.70
C GLY A 240 -6.74 -3.85 -4.70
N GLY A 241 -7.93 -4.37 -4.40
CA GLY A 241 -8.09 -5.56 -3.56
C GLY A 241 -7.66 -6.83 -4.30
N GLY A 242 -6.36 -7.15 -4.24
CA GLY A 242 -5.75 -8.31 -4.91
C GLY A 242 -5.25 -8.06 -6.33
N TYR A 243 -5.14 -6.80 -6.77
CA TYR A 243 -4.65 -6.44 -8.11
C TYR A 243 -4.00 -5.05 -8.11
N GLY A 244 -3.18 -4.74 -9.11
CA GLY A 244 -2.52 -3.44 -9.28
C GLY A 244 -1.02 -3.56 -9.47
N PHE A 245 -0.30 -2.48 -9.18
CA PHE A 245 1.16 -2.41 -9.21
C PHE A 245 1.75 -2.64 -7.82
N GLN A 246 2.82 -3.43 -7.77
CA GLN A 246 3.63 -3.61 -6.58
C GLN A 246 5.10 -3.50 -6.97
N ALA A 247 5.71 -2.35 -6.69
CA ALA A 247 7.14 -2.15 -6.84
C ALA A 247 7.73 -1.78 -5.48
N ILE A 248 8.55 -2.62 -4.88
CA ILE A 248 9.09 -2.40 -3.54
C ILE A 248 10.42 -1.62 -3.65
N PRO A 249 10.58 -0.49 -2.94
CA PRO A 249 11.87 0.18 -2.85
C PRO A 249 12.93 -0.75 -2.26
N ARG A 250 14.12 -0.81 -2.85
CA ARG A 250 15.25 -1.61 -2.35
C ARG A 250 16.07 -0.80 -1.36
N ILE A 251 16.86 -1.48 -0.53
CA ILE A 251 17.80 -0.84 0.39
C ILE A 251 18.76 0.05 -0.40
N GLY A 252 19.00 1.27 0.11
CA GLY A 252 19.77 2.32 -0.54
C GLY A 252 18.98 3.20 -1.52
N HIS A 253 17.74 2.86 -1.88
CA HIS A 253 16.93 3.73 -2.73
C HIS A 253 16.53 5.02 -2.01
N GLU A 254 16.61 6.12 -2.76
CA GLU A 254 16.08 7.42 -2.33
C GLU A 254 14.55 7.45 -2.54
N VAL A 255 13.82 7.87 -1.50
CA VAL A 255 12.36 7.98 -1.51
C VAL A 255 11.90 9.34 -1.00
N ILE A 256 10.75 9.78 -1.52
CA ILE A 256 10.06 10.99 -1.03
C ILE A 256 9.04 10.55 0.02
N VAL A 257 9.19 11.06 1.23
CA VAL A 257 8.32 10.80 2.37
C VAL A 257 7.46 12.03 2.64
N SER A 258 6.16 11.88 2.52
CA SER A 258 5.15 12.83 3.00
C SER A 258 4.70 12.47 4.41
N PHE A 259 4.06 13.40 5.10
CA PHE A 259 3.57 13.24 6.46
C PHE A 259 2.08 13.56 6.47
N LEU A 260 1.24 12.60 6.88
CA LEU A 260 -0.21 12.79 6.89
C LEU A 260 -0.58 13.92 7.86
N GLU A 261 -1.37 14.89 7.41
CA GLU A 261 -1.69 16.13 8.15
C GLU A 261 -0.47 16.98 8.59
N GLY A 262 0.71 16.70 8.03
CA GLY A 262 1.98 17.29 8.45
C GLY A 262 2.51 16.73 9.79
N ASP A 263 1.95 15.62 10.29
CA ASP A 263 2.34 14.97 11.54
C ASP A 263 3.62 14.15 11.36
N PRO A 264 4.74 14.51 12.02
CA PRO A 264 6.01 13.78 11.91
C PRO A 264 5.91 12.29 12.26
N ASP A 265 4.94 11.91 13.09
CA ASP A 265 4.72 10.52 13.52
C ASP A 265 3.90 9.70 12.52
N GLN A 266 3.44 10.31 11.41
CA GLN A 266 2.64 9.63 10.37
C GLN A 266 3.26 9.73 8.97
N PRO A 267 4.48 9.19 8.77
CA PRO A 267 5.13 9.19 7.47
C PRO A 267 4.45 8.22 6.48
N ILE A 268 4.51 8.58 5.21
CA ILE A 268 4.09 7.76 4.06
C ILE A 268 5.00 8.09 2.85
N ILE A 269 5.52 7.07 2.20
CA ILE A 269 6.33 7.23 0.99
C ILE A 269 5.40 7.51 -0.19
N THR A 270 5.59 8.63 -0.86
CA THR A 270 4.71 9.10 -1.96
C THR A 270 5.41 9.17 -3.30
N GLY A 271 6.74 9.09 -3.34
CA GLY A 271 7.50 9.17 -4.58
C GLY A 271 8.90 8.58 -4.49
N ARG A 272 9.58 8.56 -5.63
CA ARG A 272 10.95 8.10 -5.82
C ARG A 272 11.63 8.98 -6.85
N THR A 273 12.93 9.13 -6.72
CA THR A 273 13.75 9.98 -7.59
C THR A 273 15.04 9.28 -7.95
N HIS A 274 15.47 9.50 -9.19
CA HIS A 274 16.85 9.21 -9.59
C HIS A 274 17.76 10.34 -9.08
N HIS A 275 19.00 9.99 -8.78
CA HIS A 275 20.04 10.94 -8.35
C HIS A 275 21.40 10.51 -8.93
N ALA A 276 22.48 11.17 -8.54
CA ALA A 276 23.81 10.97 -9.15
C ALA A 276 24.36 9.54 -9.07
N VAL A 277 23.93 8.74 -8.09
CA VAL A 277 24.34 7.33 -7.94
C VAL A 277 23.25 6.40 -8.47
N ASN A 278 21.99 6.61 -8.08
CA ASN A 278 20.85 5.88 -8.67
C ASN A 278 20.36 6.56 -9.95
N VAL A 279 21.09 6.35 -11.04
CA VAL A 279 20.82 6.98 -12.34
C VAL A 279 19.67 6.30 -13.11
N PRO A 280 19.01 7.00 -14.04
CA PRO A 280 18.01 6.40 -14.92
C PRO A 280 18.57 5.22 -15.74
N PRO A 281 17.73 4.26 -16.19
CA PRO A 281 18.17 3.07 -16.95
C PRO A 281 18.90 3.35 -18.27
N TYR A 282 18.69 4.54 -18.85
CA TYR A 282 19.33 5.01 -20.07
C TYR A 282 19.85 6.43 -19.87
N GLU A 283 20.92 6.78 -20.58
CA GLU A 283 21.51 8.12 -20.53
C GLU A 283 20.52 9.20 -20.97
N LEU A 284 20.36 10.23 -20.14
CA LEU A 284 19.57 11.42 -20.42
C LEU A 284 20.49 12.64 -20.55
N PRO A 285 20.24 13.58 -21.48
CA PRO A 285 19.02 13.69 -22.30
C PRO A 285 19.04 12.93 -23.64
N ALA A 286 20.09 12.15 -23.93
CA ALA A 286 20.27 11.46 -25.21
C ALA A 286 19.06 10.57 -25.60
N HIS A 287 18.46 9.89 -24.63
CA HIS A 287 17.33 8.98 -24.82
C HIS A 287 16.00 9.49 -24.25
N LYS A 288 15.75 10.80 -24.33
CA LYS A 288 14.54 11.46 -23.79
C LYS A 288 13.19 10.98 -24.38
N THR A 289 13.20 10.26 -25.49
CA THR A 289 12.01 9.70 -26.16
C THR A 289 11.69 8.27 -25.73
N ARG A 290 12.42 7.73 -24.73
CA ARG A 290 12.20 6.38 -24.23
C ARG A 290 11.35 6.36 -22.96
N THR A 291 10.37 5.47 -22.94
CA THR A 291 9.62 5.09 -21.74
C THR A 291 9.98 3.67 -21.34
N VAL A 292 10.34 3.44 -20.08
CA VAL A 292 11.00 2.20 -19.65
C VAL A 292 10.44 1.69 -18.33
N LEU A 293 10.12 0.39 -18.31
CA LEU A 293 9.96 -0.41 -17.10
C LEU A 293 11.06 -1.47 -17.08
N ARG A 294 12.14 -1.22 -16.36
CA ARG A 294 13.26 -2.15 -16.18
C ARG A 294 13.29 -2.63 -14.72
N THR A 295 13.41 -3.94 -14.52
CA THR A 295 13.66 -4.56 -13.21
C THR A 295 15.13 -4.96 -13.09
N GLN A 296 15.54 -5.52 -11.96
CA GLN A 296 16.89 -6.06 -11.78
C GLN A 296 16.78 -7.41 -11.09
N THR A 297 17.55 -8.39 -11.57
CA THR A 297 17.63 -9.71 -10.92
C THR A 297 18.05 -9.53 -9.46
N HIS A 298 17.27 -10.06 -8.53
CA HIS A 298 17.61 -10.05 -7.11
C HIS A 298 18.71 -11.08 -6.85
N GLN A 299 19.75 -10.70 -6.09
CA GLN A 299 20.90 -11.58 -5.78
C GLN A 299 21.53 -12.23 -7.03
N GLY A 300 21.57 -11.51 -8.15
CA GLY A 300 22.14 -12.01 -9.40
C GLY A 300 22.32 -10.91 -10.44
N GLU A 301 22.76 -11.31 -11.63
CA GLU A 301 22.97 -10.38 -12.74
C GLU A 301 21.78 -10.41 -13.72
N GLY A 302 21.59 -9.30 -14.45
CA GLY A 302 20.58 -9.19 -15.50
C GLY A 302 19.32 -8.43 -15.10
N PHE A 303 18.36 -8.39 -16.03
CA PHE A 303 17.15 -7.58 -15.91
C PHE A 303 16.03 -8.06 -16.84
N ASN A 304 14.78 -7.83 -16.43
CA ASN A 304 13.64 -7.85 -17.35
C ASN A 304 13.30 -6.43 -17.76
N GLU A 305 12.82 -6.22 -18.99
CA GLU A 305 12.46 -4.89 -19.47
C GLU A 305 11.32 -4.89 -20.47
N LEU A 306 10.44 -3.89 -20.30
CA LEU A 306 9.53 -3.40 -21.32
C LEU A 306 9.90 -1.94 -21.64
N ARG A 307 10.25 -1.67 -22.90
CA ARG A 307 10.65 -0.34 -23.37
C ARG A 307 9.87 0.07 -24.60
N PHE A 308 9.48 1.34 -24.61
CA PHE A 308 8.92 2.06 -25.76
C PHE A 308 9.91 3.14 -26.21
N GLU A 309 10.21 3.19 -27.50
CA GLU A 309 10.92 4.27 -28.18
C GLU A 309 9.93 5.01 -29.08
N ASP A 310 9.79 6.32 -28.86
CA ASP A 310 8.81 7.16 -29.56
C ASP A 310 9.44 8.10 -30.59
N LYS A 311 10.75 7.96 -30.86
CA LYS A 311 11.43 8.75 -31.89
C LYS A 311 10.86 8.44 -33.28
N ALA A 312 10.52 9.49 -34.02
CA ALA A 312 10.01 9.42 -35.38
C ALA A 312 10.87 8.53 -36.29
N ASP A 313 10.22 7.64 -37.03
CA ASP A 313 10.81 6.66 -37.96
C ASP A 313 11.77 5.65 -37.31
N GLN A 314 11.80 5.61 -35.96
CA GLN A 314 12.63 4.71 -35.16
C GLN A 314 11.83 4.12 -33.98
N GLN A 315 10.49 4.13 -34.09
CA GLN A 315 9.65 3.61 -33.02
C GLN A 315 9.88 2.13 -32.79
N GLN A 316 9.91 1.74 -31.52
CA GLN A 316 10.15 0.35 -31.15
C GLN A 316 9.54 0.02 -29.80
N ILE A 317 8.87 -1.13 -29.75
CA ILE A 317 8.61 -1.82 -28.49
C ILE A 317 9.67 -2.91 -28.33
N TRP A 318 10.38 -2.91 -27.21
CA TRP A 318 11.36 -3.93 -26.88
C TRP A 318 10.95 -4.64 -25.60
N LEU A 319 10.83 -5.96 -25.70
CA LEU A 319 10.52 -6.85 -24.58
C LEU A 319 11.71 -7.78 -24.36
N HIS A 320 12.22 -7.80 -23.13
CA HIS A 320 13.32 -8.67 -22.73
C HIS A 320 12.95 -9.45 -21.47
N ALA A 321 12.97 -10.77 -21.59
CA ALA A 321 12.90 -11.69 -20.47
C ALA A 321 14.31 -12.23 -20.20
N GLN A 322 14.78 -12.10 -18.96
CA GLN A 322 16.11 -12.55 -18.55
C GLN A 322 16.24 -14.08 -18.57
N LYS A 323 15.12 -14.79 -18.41
CA LYS A 323 15.07 -16.26 -18.35
C LYS A 323 13.89 -16.80 -19.15
N ASP A 324 12.75 -17.02 -18.51
CA ASP A 324 11.57 -17.62 -19.09
C ASP A 324 10.56 -16.52 -19.49
N LEU A 325 9.90 -16.68 -20.65
CA LEU A 325 8.80 -15.83 -21.09
C LEU A 325 7.58 -16.70 -21.38
N GLU A 326 6.57 -16.60 -20.54
CA GLU A 326 5.29 -17.28 -20.72
C GLU A 326 4.24 -16.30 -21.24
N LEU A 327 3.48 -16.72 -22.26
CA LEU A 327 2.40 -15.94 -22.84
C LEU A 327 1.13 -16.78 -22.91
N LEU A 328 0.27 -16.63 -21.90
CA LEU A 328 -1.01 -17.32 -21.82
C LEU A 328 -2.14 -16.44 -22.38
N THR A 329 -2.75 -16.87 -23.48
CA THR A 329 -3.94 -16.21 -24.07
C THR A 329 -5.15 -17.11 -23.91
N ARG A 330 -6.16 -16.68 -23.14
CA ARG A 330 -7.34 -17.50 -22.81
C ARG A 330 -8.39 -17.60 -23.90
N ASN A 331 -8.38 -16.66 -24.85
CA ASN A 331 -9.37 -16.60 -25.93
C ASN A 331 -8.65 -16.52 -27.28
N ASP A 332 -8.58 -15.33 -27.88
CA ASP A 332 -8.03 -15.15 -29.22
C ASP A 332 -6.73 -14.34 -29.18
N ARG A 333 -5.75 -14.76 -29.98
CA ARG A 333 -4.55 -13.98 -30.32
C ARG A 333 -4.60 -13.63 -31.80
N THR A 334 -4.40 -12.35 -32.13
CA THR A 334 -4.25 -11.87 -33.50
C THR A 334 -2.90 -11.18 -33.64
N GLU A 335 -2.18 -11.48 -34.72
CA GLU A 335 -0.88 -10.90 -35.03
C GLU A 335 -0.84 -10.47 -36.50
N GLU A 336 -0.57 -9.20 -36.74
CA GLU A 336 -0.40 -8.62 -38.07
C GLU A 336 0.96 -7.96 -38.15
N VAL A 337 1.78 -8.39 -39.11
CA VAL A 337 3.12 -7.85 -39.35
C VAL A 337 3.12 -7.18 -40.71
N GLY A 338 3.21 -5.85 -40.73
CA GLY A 338 3.11 -5.07 -41.97
C GLY A 338 4.29 -5.22 -42.94
N ARG A 339 5.37 -5.91 -42.52
CA ARG A 339 6.56 -6.13 -43.34
C ARG A 339 7.13 -7.54 -43.14
N ASP A 340 8.14 -7.69 -42.27
CA ASP A 340 8.91 -8.93 -42.13
C ASP A 340 8.80 -9.46 -40.69
N SER A 341 8.75 -10.80 -40.53
CA SER A 341 8.75 -11.49 -39.22
C SER A 341 9.88 -12.52 -39.17
N ASP A 342 10.84 -12.29 -38.26
CA ASP A 342 12.01 -13.15 -38.08
C ASP A 342 11.90 -13.95 -36.78
N LEU A 343 11.96 -15.28 -36.87
CA LEU A 343 11.95 -16.19 -35.72
C LEU A 343 13.23 -17.03 -35.68
N LYS A 344 14.01 -16.88 -34.60
CA LYS A 344 15.21 -17.67 -34.35
C LYS A 344 15.12 -18.44 -33.03
N ILE A 345 15.08 -19.76 -33.13
CA ILE A 345 15.05 -20.68 -31.98
C ILE A 345 16.34 -21.49 -32.01
N LYS A 346 17.08 -21.51 -30.89
CA LYS A 346 18.39 -22.18 -30.81
C LYS A 346 18.29 -23.68 -30.50
N ARG A 347 17.19 -24.11 -29.91
CA ARG A 347 16.91 -25.50 -29.55
C ARG A 347 15.63 -25.92 -30.25
N ASP A 348 14.64 -26.36 -29.49
CA ASP A 348 13.46 -27.01 -30.03
C ASP A 348 12.29 -26.02 -30.13
N ARG A 349 11.52 -26.14 -31.21
CA ARG A 349 10.19 -25.56 -31.35
C ARG A 349 9.19 -26.71 -31.34
N ILE A 350 8.33 -26.73 -30.33
CA ILE A 350 7.23 -27.69 -30.23
C ILE A 350 5.92 -26.91 -30.41
N SER A 351 5.01 -27.42 -31.24
CA SER A 351 3.74 -26.76 -31.54
C SER A 351 2.66 -27.81 -31.72
N GLU A 352 1.54 -27.62 -31.03
CA GLU A 352 0.34 -28.46 -31.11
C GLU A 352 -0.84 -27.57 -31.49
N LEU A 353 -1.63 -28.02 -32.45
CA LEU A 353 -2.85 -27.38 -32.89
C LEU A 353 -3.95 -28.45 -32.87
N ASP A 354 -4.94 -28.27 -31.98
CA ASP A 354 -6.00 -29.27 -31.77
C ASP A 354 -6.94 -29.44 -32.96
N ARG A 355 -6.97 -28.44 -33.84
CA ARG A 355 -7.85 -28.41 -35.02
C ARG A 355 -7.02 -28.13 -36.28
N ASP A 356 -7.29 -27.01 -36.93
CA ASP A 356 -6.82 -26.76 -38.28
C ASP A 356 -5.62 -25.80 -38.29
N ASP A 357 -4.60 -26.14 -39.09
CA ASP A 357 -3.54 -25.23 -39.51
C ASP A 357 -3.74 -24.87 -40.98
N HIS A 358 -4.00 -23.60 -41.26
CA HIS A 358 -4.16 -23.08 -42.62
C HIS A 358 -3.00 -22.16 -42.97
N LEU A 359 -2.10 -22.64 -43.83
CA LEU A 359 -0.97 -21.86 -44.33
C LEU A 359 -1.16 -21.52 -45.81
N THR A 360 -1.28 -20.22 -46.11
CA THR A 360 -1.22 -19.71 -47.49
C THR A 360 0.06 -18.91 -47.69
N VAL A 361 0.87 -19.31 -48.67
CA VAL A 361 2.09 -18.59 -49.07
C VAL A 361 1.92 -18.19 -50.53
N HIS A 362 1.82 -16.89 -50.80
CA HIS A 362 1.64 -16.36 -52.17
C HIS A 362 2.93 -16.42 -52.99
N GLY A 363 4.08 -16.30 -52.33
CA GLY A 363 5.39 -16.39 -52.96
C GLY A 363 5.93 -17.81 -52.91
N GLU A 364 7.15 -17.97 -52.41
CA GLU A 364 7.81 -19.26 -52.26
C GLU A 364 7.82 -19.74 -50.81
N ARG A 365 7.68 -21.06 -50.61
CA ARG A 365 8.01 -21.73 -49.35
C ARG A 365 9.26 -22.56 -49.58
N ARG A 366 10.30 -22.31 -48.79
CA ARG A 366 11.53 -23.11 -48.77
C ARG A 366 11.66 -23.79 -47.42
N THR A 367 11.81 -25.11 -47.43
CA THR A 367 12.05 -25.91 -46.22
C THR A 367 13.33 -26.70 -46.42
N GLN A 368 14.25 -26.62 -45.46
CA GLN A 368 15.43 -27.45 -45.40
C GLN A 368 15.44 -28.17 -44.05
N VAL A 369 15.53 -29.50 -44.09
CA VAL A 369 15.65 -30.36 -42.92
C VAL A 369 16.94 -31.15 -43.12
N ASP A 370 17.94 -30.89 -42.28
CA ASP A 370 19.23 -31.60 -42.36
C ASP A 370 19.16 -32.99 -41.71
N GLY A 371 18.19 -33.21 -40.81
CA GLY A 371 17.90 -34.50 -40.16
C GLY A 371 16.74 -35.24 -40.80
N ASP A 372 15.98 -35.97 -39.98
CA ASP A 372 14.81 -36.74 -40.43
C ASP A 372 13.58 -35.82 -40.58
N ASP A 373 12.83 -35.98 -41.67
CA ASP A 373 11.49 -35.40 -41.86
C ASP A 373 10.43 -36.52 -41.84
N HIS A 374 9.57 -36.53 -40.82
CA HIS A 374 8.54 -37.54 -40.61
C HIS A 374 7.16 -36.96 -40.87
N HIS A 375 6.42 -37.53 -41.83
CA HIS A 375 5.05 -37.15 -42.14
C HIS A 375 4.10 -38.33 -41.93
N ILE A 376 3.18 -38.21 -40.98
CA ILE A 376 2.12 -39.20 -40.70
C ILE A 376 0.78 -38.55 -41.03
N VAL A 377 0.09 -39.07 -42.06
CA VAL A 377 -1.26 -38.63 -42.43
C VAL A 377 -2.24 -39.74 -42.10
N GLY A 378 -3.14 -39.48 -41.14
CA GLY A 378 -4.12 -40.47 -40.69
C GLY A 378 -5.25 -40.75 -41.69
N GLN A 379 -5.44 -39.85 -42.66
CA GLN A 379 -6.49 -39.94 -43.69
C GLN A 379 -5.89 -39.78 -45.09
N THR A 380 -6.14 -38.64 -45.75
CA THR A 380 -5.73 -38.42 -47.15
C THR A 380 -4.55 -37.44 -47.23
N HIS A 381 -3.48 -37.85 -47.91
CA HIS A 381 -2.43 -36.96 -48.37
C HIS A 381 -2.68 -36.64 -49.86
N HIS A 382 -2.90 -35.38 -50.20
CA HIS A 382 -3.17 -34.94 -51.56
C HIS A 382 -2.17 -33.85 -51.98
N GLU A 383 -1.40 -34.14 -53.02
CA GLU A 383 -0.44 -33.19 -53.62
C GLU A 383 -0.90 -32.85 -55.04
N ASN A 384 -1.08 -31.57 -55.33
CA ASN A 384 -1.30 -31.08 -56.69
C ASN A 384 -0.11 -30.22 -57.11
N ILE A 385 0.65 -30.69 -58.10
CA ILE A 385 1.93 -30.10 -58.50
C ILE A 385 1.82 -29.61 -59.94
N GLY A 386 1.90 -28.29 -60.14
CA GLY A 386 1.64 -27.67 -61.44
C GLY A 386 2.74 -27.85 -62.50
N ARG A 387 3.99 -28.16 -62.10
CA ARG A 387 5.13 -28.27 -63.05
C ARG A 387 5.89 -29.57 -62.95
N ALA A 388 6.52 -29.86 -61.80
CA ALA A 388 7.37 -31.04 -61.65
C ALA A 388 7.47 -31.47 -60.19
N GLN A 389 7.39 -32.78 -59.96
CA GLN A 389 7.81 -33.43 -58.71
C GLN A 389 9.17 -34.09 -58.96
N LEU A 390 10.19 -33.67 -58.22
CA LEU A 390 11.55 -34.23 -58.33
C LEU A 390 11.92 -34.92 -57.03
N VAL A 391 12.11 -36.24 -57.07
CA VAL A 391 12.50 -37.05 -55.92
C VAL A 391 13.87 -37.67 -56.18
N LYS A 392 14.83 -37.38 -55.31
CA LYS A 392 16.17 -38.00 -55.33
C LYS A 392 16.44 -38.59 -53.95
N ALA A 393 16.54 -39.91 -53.88
CA ALA A 393 16.97 -40.63 -52.68
C ALA A 393 18.39 -41.18 -52.85
N GLY A 394 19.15 -41.20 -51.76
CA GLY A 394 20.52 -41.77 -51.76
C GLY A 394 20.55 -43.29 -51.84
N SER A 395 19.51 -43.96 -51.32
CA SER A 395 19.42 -45.42 -51.26
C SER A 395 18.15 -45.95 -51.94
N GLU A 396 16.97 -45.54 -51.48
CA GLU A 396 15.70 -46.16 -51.86
C GLU A 396 14.56 -45.14 -51.96
N VAL A 397 13.69 -45.30 -52.97
CA VAL A 397 12.33 -44.76 -53.00
C VAL A 397 11.37 -45.96 -53.02
N HIS A 398 10.54 -46.11 -52.00
CA HIS A 398 9.63 -47.26 -51.84
C HIS A 398 8.16 -46.79 -51.82
N HIS A 399 7.40 -47.16 -52.84
CA HIS A 399 5.95 -46.94 -52.89
C HIS A 399 5.22 -48.26 -52.61
N LYS A 400 4.66 -48.40 -51.40
CA LYS A 400 3.86 -49.55 -50.98
C LYS A 400 2.39 -49.15 -50.78
N ALA A 401 1.47 -49.84 -51.45
CA ALA A 401 0.03 -49.69 -51.24
C ALA A 401 -0.61 -51.03 -50.86
N GLY A 402 -1.62 -51.00 -49.98
CA GLY A 402 -2.29 -52.22 -49.52
C GLY A 402 -3.11 -52.93 -50.61
N MET A 403 -3.70 -52.18 -51.54
CA MET A 403 -4.54 -52.75 -52.61
C MET A 403 -4.03 -52.44 -54.03
N LYS A 404 -3.69 -51.18 -54.32
CA LYS A 404 -3.39 -50.73 -55.70
C LYS A 404 -2.40 -49.58 -55.71
N VAL A 405 -1.46 -49.64 -56.65
CA VAL A 405 -0.68 -48.47 -57.12
C VAL A 405 -1.08 -48.23 -58.57
N VAL A 406 -1.39 -46.99 -58.92
CA VAL A 406 -1.67 -46.56 -60.31
C VAL A 406 -0.70 -45.47 -60.67
N ILE A 407 0.01 -45.65 -61.79
CA ILE A 407 0.85 -44.62 -62.40
C ILE A 407 0.27 -44.37 -63.79
N GLU A 408 -0.25 -43.17 -64.01
CA GLU A 408 -0.82 -42.74 -65.28
C GLU A 408 -0.04 -41.52 -65.77
N ALA A 409 0.30 -41.50 -67.05
CA ALA A 409 0.93 -40.36 -67.71
C ALA A 409 0.30 -40.17 -69.08
N GLY A 410 0.08 -38.92 -69.48
CA GLY A 410 -0.59 -38.60 -70.75
C GLY A 410 0.24 -38.91 -72.00
N ALA A 411 1.58 -38.97 -71.88
CA ALA A 411 2.47 -39.17 -73.02
C ALA A 411 3.37 -40.40 -72.88
N GLU A 412 4.05 -40.57 -71.74
CA GLU A 412 5.04 -41.65 -71.58
C GLU A 412 5.21 -42.02 -70.09
N VAL A 413 5.28 -43.33 -69.81
CA VAL A 413 5.81 -43.86 -68.54
C VAL A 413 7.08 -44.64 -68.85
N THR A 414 8.20 -44.28 -68.21
CA THR A 414 9.49 -44.93 -68.42
C THR A 414 10.16 -45.30 -67.10
N LEU A 415 10.53 -46.58 -66.95
CA LEU A 415 11.28 -47.13 -65.82
C LEU A 415 12.67 -47.53 -66.32
N LYS A 416 13.75 -46.99 -65.74
CA LYS A 416 15.14 -47.29 -66.14
C LYS A 416 15.94 -47.80 -64.94
N ALA A 417 16.71 -48.87 -65.12
CA ALA A 417 17.61 -49.41 -64.10
C ALA A 417 18.79 -50.17 -64.74
N GLY A 418 20.03 -49.89 -64.31
CA GLY A 418 21.22 -50.67 -64.71
C GLY A 418 21.44 -50.81 -66.22
N GLY A 419 21.07 -49.79 -67.01
CA GLY A 419 21.14 -49.82 -68.48
C GLY A 419 19.96 -50.52 -69.18
N SER A 420 19.02 -51.10 -68.43
CA SER A 420 17.76 -51.67 -68.94
C SER A 420 16.60 -50.68 -68.76
N PHE A 421 15.54 -50.82 -69.55
CA PHE A 421 14.34 -50.01 -69.41
C PHE A 421 13.03 -50.68 -69.84
N VAL A 422 11.94 -50.17 -69.26
CA VAL A 422 10.56 -50.39 -69.68
C VAL A 422 10.00 -49.03 -70.05
N LYS A 423 9.42 -48.92 -71.25
CA LYS A 423 8.78 -47.68 -71.72
C LYS A 423 7.39 -47.98 -72.24
N LEU A 424 6.41 -47.18 -71.83
CA LEU A 424 5.03 -47.20 -72.28
C LEU A 424 4.72 -45.86 -72.92
N ASP A 425 4.30 -45.85 -74.18
CA ASP A 425 3.89 -44.66 -74.92
C ASP A 425 2.77 -45.03 -75.93
N PRO A 426 2.24 -44.10 -76.75
CA PRO A 426 1.18 -44.40 -77.71
C PRO A 426 1.52 -45.48 -78.75
N SER A 427 2.79 -45.83 -78.94
CA SER A 427 3.23 -46.89 -79.86
C SER A 427 3.21 -48.30 -79.25
N GLY A 428 3.13 -48.40 -77.92
CA GLY A 428 3.01 -49.68 -77.20
C GLY A 428 3.96 -49.81 -76.01
N VAL A 429 4.28 -51.06 -75.65
CA VAL A 429 5.22 -51.40 -74.55
C VAL A 429 6.57 -51.82 -75.13
N THR A 430 7.63 -51.09 -74.79
CA THR A 430 9.01 -51.40 -75.18
C THR A 430 9.80 -51.93 -73.98
N LEU A 431 10.47 -53.07 -74.15
CA LEU A 431 11.35 -53.71 -73.16
C LEU A 431 12.76 -53.84 -73.74
N SER A 432 13.79 -53.34 -73.05
CA SER A 432 15.18 -53.41 -73.52
C SER A 432 16.17 -53.70 -72.38
N GLY A 433 17.09 -54.63 -72.60
CA GLY A 433 18.16 -55.01 -71.67
C GLY A 433 18.93 -56.25 -72.16
N PRO A 434 20.06 -56.61 -71.53
CA PRO A 434 20.90 -57.76 -71.95
C PRO A 434 20.17 -59.11 -71.95
N SER A 435 19.17 -59.28 -71.08
CA SER A 435 18.30 -60.45 -71.01
C SER A 435 16.91 -60.01 -70.51
N VAL A 436 15.86 -60.36 -71.25
CA VAL A 436 14.46 -60.09 -70.88
C VAL A 436 13.80 -61.40 -70.45
N LYS A 437 13.54 -61.55 -69.15
CA LYS A 437 12.91 -62.73 -68.58
C LYS A 437 11.41 -62.51 -68.42
N ILE A 438 10.60 -63.26 -69.16
CA ILE A 438 9.13 -63.24 -69.07
C ILE A 438 8.70 -64.61 -68.55
N ASN A 439 8.01 -64.65 -67.40
CA ASN A 439 7.54 -65.88 -66.73
C ASN A 439 8.65 -66.91 -66.40
N SER A 440 9.91 -66.49 -66.20
CA SER A 440 11.07 -67.39 -66.10
C SER A 440 11.56 -67.73 -64.69
N GLY A 441 10.78 -67.42 -63.64
CA GLY A 441 11.14 -67.65 -62.23
C GLY A 441 12.10 -66.62 -61.62
N GLY A 442 11.87 -66.23 -60.36
CA GLY A 442 12.65 -65.24 -59.58
C GLY A 442 11.93 -64.80 -58.31
N SER A 443 12.64 -64.14 -57.37
CA SER A 443 12.05 -63.48 -56.19
C SER A 443 11.97 -61.96 -56.40
N PRO A 444 10.90 -61.28 -55.93
CA PRO A 444 10.83 -59.83 -55.97
C PRO A 444 11.82 -59.19 -54.99
N GLY A 445 12.27 -57.97 -55.28
CA GLY A 445 12.96 -57.14 -54.29
C GLY A 445 12.02 -56.78 -53.13
N SER A 446 12.55 -56.66 -51.91
CA SER A 446 11.80 -56.18 -50.75
C SER A 446 12.23 -54.76 -50.43
N GLY A 447 11.26 -53.84 -50.37
CA GLY A 447 11.56 -52.50 -49.90
C GLY A 447 11.73 -52.46 -48.39
N THR A 448 12.50 -51.49 -47.88
CA THR A 448 12.69 -51.36 -46.44
C THR A 448 11.38 -50.98 -45.74
N GLY A 449 11.14 -51.58 -44.57
CA GLY A 449 10.06 -51.18 -43.68
C GLY A 449 10.55 -50.07 -42.77
N GLN A 450 9.77 -49.00 -42.61
CA GLN A 450 10.17 -47.87 -41.76
C GLN A 450 9.05 -47.50 -40.79
N SER A 451 9.43 -47.21 -39.55
CA SER A 451 8.55 -46.71 -38.50
C SER A 451 8.78 -45.20 -38.38
N ALA A 452 7.79 -44.39 -38.77
CA ALA A 452 7.84 -42.94 -38.55
C ALA A 452 7.75 -42.64 -37.04
N LYS A 453 8.48 -41.63 -36.57
CA LYS A 453 8.39 -41.16 -35.18
C LYS A 453 7.18 -40.23 -35.02
N THR A 454 6.50 -40.32 -33.88
CA THR A 454 5.40 -39.40 -33.54
C THR A 454 5.96 -38.07 -32.99
N PRO A 455 5.26 -36.94 -33.20
CA PRO A 455 5.62 -35.67 -32.59
C PRO A 455 5.64 -35.74 -31.06
N ILE A 456 6.48 -34.90 -30.44
CA ILE A 456 6.47 -34.64 -28.99
C ILE A 456 5.46 -33.50 -28.74
N LEU A 457 4.69 -33.58 -27.65
CA LEU A 457 3.72 -32.54 -27.27
C LEU A 457 4.39 -31.41 -26.47
N PRO A 458 3.93 -30.16 -26.60
CA PRO A 458 4.43 -29.05 -25.79
C PRO A 458 4.06 -29.23 -24.30
N GLY A 459 4.82 -28.59 -23.41
CA GLY A 459 4.42 -28.44 -22.01
C GLY A 459 3.32 -27.39 -21.85
N GLU A 460 2.62 -27.43 -20.72
CA GLU A 460 1.64 -26.40 -20.33
C GLU A 460 2.36 -25.20 -19.71
N ALA A 461 1.82 -23.98 -19.91
CA ALA A 461 2.25 -22.82 -19.14
C ALA A 461 1.80 -22.99 -17.68
N GLU A 462 2.68 -22.71 -16.72
CA GLU A 462 2.36 -22.90 -15.32
C GLU A 462 1.38 -21.81 -14.86
N GLU A 463 0.19 -22.18 -14.39
CA GLU A 463 -0.70 -21.22 -13.74
C GLU A 463 -0.12 -20.83 -12.37
N GLU A 464 0.32 -19.58 -12.23
CA GLU A 464 0.66 -19.05 -10.90
C GLU A 464 -0.60 -19.01 -10.01
N SER A 465 -0.63 -19.90 -9.01
CA SER A 465 -1.69 -19.92 -8.01
C SER A 465 -1.61 -18.67 -7.13
N HIS A 466 -2.57 -17.77 -7.28
CA HIS A 466 -2.79 -16.70 -6.32
C HIS A 466 -4.06 -17.03 -5.52
N THR A 467 -4.00 -16.82 -4.21
CA THR A 467 -5.20 -16.91 -3.37
C THR A 467 -6.20 -15.88 -3.87
N VAL A 468 -7.37 -16.35 -4.33
CA VAL A 468 -8.47 -15.47 -4.73
C VAL A 468 -8.89 -14.69 -3.48
N ILE A 469 -8.44 -13.44 -3.38
CA ILE A 469 -8.90 -12.53 -2.34
C ILE A 469 -10.30 -12.10 -2.76
N THR A 470 -11.32 -12.64 -2.08
CA THR A 470 -12.70 -12.16 -2.24
C THR A 470 -12.69 -10.65 -2.02
N PRO A 471 -13.01 -9.83 -3.03
CA PRO A 471 -12.96 -8.39 -2.88
C PRO A 471 -13.92 -8.00 -1.75
N VAL A 472 -13.42 -7.25 -0.77
CA VAL A 472 -14.27 -6.78 0.33
C VAL A 472 -15.45 -6.03 -0.29
N LYS A 473 -16.68 -6.35 0.14
CA LYS A 473 -17.90 -5.69 -0.36
C LYS A 473 -17.75 -4.18 -0.12
N ARG A 474 -17.40 -3.43 -1.17
CA ARG A 474 -17.08 -1.98 -1.11
C ARG A 474 -18.13 -1.19 -0.33
N ARG A 475 -19.41 -1.57 -0.48
CA ARG A 475 -20.54 -0.93 0.20
C ARG A 475 -20.46 -1.05 1.72
N ALA A 476 -20.12 -2.22 2.28
CA ALA A 476 -20.05 -2.41 3.73
C ALA A 476 -18.90 -1.63 4.36
N GLN A 477 -17.74 -1.55 3.71
CA GLN A 477 -16.60 -0.74 4.15
C GLN A 477 -16.89 0.76 4.05
N LEU A 478 -17.42 1.24 2.92
CA LEU A 478 -17.84 2.64 2.77
C LEU A 478 -18.90 3.01 3.80
N THR A 479 -19.93 2.18 3.99
CA THR A 479 -20.96 2.41 5.02
C THR A 479 -20.33 2.47 6.40
N SER A 480 -19.39 1.60 6.75
CA SER A 480 -18.71 1.64 8.05
C SER A 480 -17.84 2.87 8.25
N LEU A 481 -17.09 3.30 7.22
CA LEU A 481 -16.29 4.53 7.25
C LEU A 481 -17.18 5.79 7.36
N LEU A 482 -18.39 5.73 6.82
CA LEU A 482 -19.41 6.78 6.86
C LEU A 482 -20.35 6.68 8.07
N LYS A 483 -20.25 5.64 8.92
CA LYS A 483 -21.09 5.53 10.11
C LYS A 483 -20.82 6.73 11.02
N GLN A 484 -21.87 7.50 11.27
CA GLN A 484 -21.99 8.41 12.41
C GLN A 484 -21.94 7.61 13.71
N PRO A 485 -21.61 8.24 14.87
CA PRO A 485 -21.58 7.53 16.15
C PRO A 485 -22.87 6.74 16.34
N ALA A 486 -22.75 5.49 16.79
CA ALA A 486 -23.93 4.67 17.07
C ALA A 486 -24.69 5.32 18.23
N SER A 487 -25.86 5.89 17.93
CA SER A 487 -26.81 6.32 18.95
C SER A 487 -27.26 5.08 19.72
N CYS A 488 -27.07 5.09 21.04
CA CYS A 488 -27.62 4.06 21.92
C CYS A 488 -29.12 4.36 22.11
N GLU A 489 -29.99 3.61 21.43
CA GLU A 489 -31.46 3.80 21.51
C GLU A 489 -32.00 3.66 22.95
N ILE A 490 -31.26 3.00 23.85
CA ILE A 490 -31.62 2.85 25.28
C ILE A 490 -31.43 4.19 26.04
N CYS A 491 -30.51 5.05 25.60
CA CYS A 491 -30.28 6.35 26.23
C CYS A 491 -31.31 7.40 25.81
N ASP A 492 -31.93 7.24 24.63
CA ASP A 492 -32.99 8.12 24.12
C ASP A 492 -34.40 7.72 24.62
N SER A 493 -34.58 6.51 25.16
CA SER A 493 -35.89 5.99 25.59
C SER A 493 -36.28 6.29 27.04
N ASP A 494 -35.35 6.68 27.91
CA ASP A 494 -35.64 6.92 29.34
C ASP A 494 -36.12 8.36 29.66
N GLY A 495 -36.37 9.17 28.64
CA GLY A 495 -36.76 10.59 28.78
C GLY A 495 -38.27 10.87 28.87
N GLY A 496 -39.14 9.86 28.93
CA GLY A 496 -40.57 10.13 28.88
C GLY A 496 -41.47 9.04 29.42
N GLU A 497 -41.68 9.02 30.74
CA GLU A 497 -42.98 8.64 31.33
C GLU A 497 -43.02 9.07 32.81
N GLY A 498 -43.86 10.07 33.11
CA GLY A 498 -44.02 10.56 34.48
C GLY A 498 -44.86 11.84 34.63
N ALA A 499 -46.01 11.92 33.95
CA ALA A 499 -47.06 12.89 34.30
C ALA A 499 -48.45 12.38 33.88
N GLN A 500 -49.09 11.61 34.75
CA GLN A 500 -50.49 11.80 35.17
C GLN A 500 -50.74 11.06 36.48
#